data_AF-A0A5D0VKK9-F1
#
_entry.id   AF-A0A5D0VKK9-F1
#
_cell.length_a   1.000
_cell.length_b   1.000
_cell.length_c   1.000
_cell.angle_alpha   90.00
_cell.angle_beta   90.00
_cell.angle_gamma   90.00
#
_symmetry.space_group_name_H-M   'P 1'
#
loop_
_entity.id
_entity.type
_entity.pdbx_description
1 polymer ?
#
loop_
_entity_poly.entity_id
_entity_poly.type
_entity_poly.pdbx_seq_one_letter_code
_entity_poly.pdbx_strand_id
1 'polypeptide(L)'
;MLQTAAPLYDDLIPGGSHWSFIVRRGHVLRLIDETGGTNVGMLMYNPENPLERYNMPDTLKNQHTFLLTKGHVLLSDMGRVFASIVRDDLGWHDTVAGTCNADLVEKRWGKKTYQEAHNHYHRNGFNSFLNELAKYGLGKKDLTANLNWFSKVKTDDDGNMAFAEGHSHAGATVDLRFEMDTIVVLHTCPHPMNPAIDYPSHPLRYQLFKAAPVNDADPCKTSSPEATRAFANTALYHLMQ
;
A
#
# COMPACT_ATOMS: atom_id res chain seq x y z
N MET A 1 -0.70 6.08 17.29
CA MET A 1 -0.21 7.48 17.45
C MET A 1 1.31 7.50 17.30
N LEU A 2 1.87 8.63 16.85
CA LEU A 2 3.32 8.81 16.70
C LEU A 2 3.97 9.07 18.07
N GLN A 3 5.18 8.55 18.30
CA GLN A 3 5.93 8.82 19.54
C GLN A 3 6.67 10.17 19.48
N THR A 4 7.01 10.64 18.26
CA THR A 4 7.73 11.90 18.03
C THR A 4 6.95 12.80 17.09
N ALA A 5 7.15 14.11 17.22
CA ALA A 5 6.56 15.11 16.31
C ALA A 5 7.32 15.21 14.98
N ALA A 6 8.65 15.11 15.01
CA ALA A 6 9.48 15.12 13.81
C ALA A 6 9.67 13.70 13.25
N PRO A 7 9.69 13.54 11.91
CA PRO A 7 10.04 12.28 11.28
C PRO A 7 11.52 11.93 11.51
N LEU A 8 11.80 10.63 11.61
CA LEU A 8 13.16 10.08 11.60
C LEU A 8 13.78 10.15 10.20
N TYR A 9 12.94 10.16 9.18
CA TYR A 9 13.32 10.22 7.77
C TYR A 9 12.18 10.81 6.95
N ASP A 10 12.50 11.62 5.95
CA ASP A 10 11.56 12.32 5.05
C ASP A 10 12.18 12.37 3.66
N ASP A 11 11.48 11.85 2.65
CA ASP A 11 11.92 11.89 1.27
C ASP A 11 10.74 11.83 0.28
N LEU A 12 11.04 12.10 -0.99
CA LEU A 12 10.07 12.20 -2.07
C LEU A 12 10.34 11.16 -3.16
N ILE A 13 9.33 10.37 -3.49
CA ILE A 13 9.33 9.44 -4.62
C ILE A 13 8.61 10.11 -5.80
N PRO A 14 9.28 10.32 -6.95
CA PRO A 14 8.64 10.94 -8.12
C PRO A 14 7.47 10.09 -8.65
N GLY A 15 6.54 10.73 -9.37
CA GLY A 15 5.45 10.03 -10.04
C GLY A 15 5.95 9.02 -11.09
N GLY A 16 5.23 7.91 -11.26
CA GLY A 16 5.63 6.85 -12.18
C GLY A 16 6.95 6.15 -11.83
N SER A 17 7.34 6.10 -10.55
CA SER A 17 8.56 5.46 -10.05
C SER A 17 8.25 4.27 -9.12
N HIS A 18 9.28 3.59 -8.63
CA HIS A 18 9.14 2.46 -7.70
C HIS A 18 10.28 2.42 -6.69
N TRP A 19 10.00 1.83 -5.54
CA TRP A 19 10.94 1.74 -4.44
C TRP A 19 10.60 0.57 -3.52
N SER A 20 11.56 0.15 -2.71
CA SER A 20 11.36 -0.88 -1.70
C SER A 20 12.34 -0.74 -0.54
N PHE A 21 11.88 -1.16 0.64
CA PHE A 21 12.64 -1.11 1.87
C PHE A 21 12.00 -2.03 2.93
N ILE A 22 12.75 -2.34 3.98
CA ILE A 22 12.21 -3.05 5.15
C ILE A 22 11.77 -2.00 6.17
N VAL A 23 10.49 -1.99 6.53
CA VAL A 23 9.97 -1.22 7.67
C VAL A 23 9.99 -2.13 8.90
N ARG A 24 10.71 -1.69 9.94
CA ARG A 24 10.80 -2.43 11.20
C ARG A 24 9.54 -2.25 12.03
N ARG A 25 9.16 -3.29 12.77
CA ARG A 25 8.11 -3.24 13.79
C ARG A 25 8.27 -2.03 14.71
N GLY A 26 7.15 -1.45 15.11
CA GLY A 26 7.13 -0.28 16.01
C GLY A 26 7.56 1.01 15.32
N HIS A 27 7.45 1.06 13.99
CA HIS A 27 7.57 2.28 13.20
C HIS A 27 6.25 2.58 12.48
N VAL A 28 6.06 3.84 12.12
CA VAL A 28 5.00 4.29 11.24
C VAL A 28 5.60 4.72 9.92
N LEU A 29 5.09 4.18 8.82
CA LEU A 29 5.26 4.73 7.47
C LEU A 29 4.09 5.68 7.21
N ARG A 30 4.39 6.96 7.08
CA ARG A 30 3.44 7.96 6.62
C ARG A 30 3.61 8.14 5.13
N LEU A 31 2.49 8.13 4.41
CA LEU A 31 2.41 8.43 2.99
C LEU A 31 1.61 9.72 2.82
N ILE A 32 2.09 10.63 1.98
CA ILE A 32 1.45 11.93 1.71
C ILE A 32 1.34 12.12 0.19
N ASP A 33 0.12 12.34 -0.28
CA ASP A 33 -0.15 12.75 -1.65
C ASP A 33 0.18 14.25 -1.79
N GLU A 34 1.37 14.59 -2.30
CA GLU A 34 1.85 15.97 -2.30
C GLU A 34 1.03 16.90 -3.20
N THR A 35 0.54 16.40 -4.33
CA THR A 35 -0.14 17.22 -5.34
C THR A 35 -1.63 16.93 -5.45
N GLY A 36 -2.12 15.85 -4.85
CA GLY A 36 -3.44 15.29 -5.15
C GLY A 36 -3.39 14.37 -6.38
N GLY A 37 -4.23 13.34 -6.39
CA GLY A 37 -4.34 12.39 -7.49
C GLY A 37 -3.26 11.29 -7.53
N THR A 38 -2.44 11.15 -6.49
CA THR A 38 -1.43 10.08 -6.40
C THR A 38 -2.11 8.71 -6.34
N ASN A 39 -1.45 7.70 -6.90
CA ASN A 39 -1.75 6.30 -6.64
C ASN A 39 -0.48 5.62 -6.13
N VAL A 40 -0.57 4.87 -5.03
CA VAL A 40 0.55 4.06 -4.54
C VAL A 40 0.16 2.59 -4.51
N GLY A 41 0.62 1.86 -5.51
CA GLY A 41 0.56 0.40 -5.49
C GLY A 41 1.53 -0.13 -4.45
N MET A 42 1.10 -1.01 -3.55
CA MET A 42 1.95 -1.56 -2.49
C MET A 42 1.74 -3.06 -2.26
N LEU A 43 2.85 -3.77 -2.06
CA LEU A 43 2.92 -5.15 -1.62
C LEU A 43 3.69 -5.23 -0.29
N MET A 44 3.40 -6.25 0.50
CA MET A 44 4.06 -6.50 1.79
C MET A 44 4.42 -7.98 1.95
N TYR A 45 5.62 -8.24 2.46
CA TYR A 45 6.14 -9.59 2.70
C TYR A 45 6.87 -9.67 4.04
N ASN A 46 6.89 -10.84 4.67
CA ASN A 46 7.73 -11.08 5.83
C ASN A 46 9.20 -11.23 5.38
N PRO A 47 10.16 -10.45 5.92
CA PRO A 47 11.57 -10.56 5.57
C PRO A 47 12.22 -11.89 5.99
N GLU A 48 11.71 -12.58 7.00
CA GLU A 48 12.26 -13.86 7.47
C GLU A 48 11.67 -15.06 6.73
N ASN A 49 10.46 -14.91 6.19
CA ASN A 49 9.80 -15.93 5.39
C ASN A 49 8.97 -15.27 4.28
N PRO A 50 9.57 -14.99 3.11
CA PRO A 50 8.87 -14.29 2.02
C PRO A 50 7.68 -15.04 1.41
N LEU A 51 7.41 -16.28 1.82
CA LEU A 51 6.16 -16.97 1.48
C LEU A 51 4.96 -16.37 2.23
N GLU A 52 5.18 -15.75 3.39
CA GLU A 52 4.16 -14.99 4.11
C GLU A 52 4.07 -13.57 3.54
N ARG A 53 2.87 -13.22 3.07
CA ARG A 53 2.65 -11.99 2.31
C ARG A 53 1.26 -11.44 2.51
N TYR A 54 1.08 -10.17 2.17
CA TYR A 54 -0.22 -9.51 2.29
C TYR A 54 -1.32 -10.32 1.60
N ASN A 55 -2.43 -10.46 2.29
CA ASN A 55 -3.60 -11.20 1.84
C ASN A 55 -4.82 -10.29 1.85
N MET A 56 -5.22 -9.84 0.66
CA MET A 56 -6.41 -9.01 0.47
C MET A 56 -7.70 -9.72 0.94
N PRO A 57 -7.98 -10.98 0.54
CA PRO A 57 -9.19 -11.68 1.00
C PRO A 57 -9.33 -11.73 2.53
N ASP A 58 -8.26 -12.09 3.25
CA ASP A 58 -8.25 -12.15 4.72
C ASP A 58 -8.44 -10.76 5.32
N THR A 59 -7.76 -9.76 4.77
CA THR A 59 -7.90 -8.36 5.19
C THR A 59 -9.35 -7.88 5.05
N LEU A 60 -10.01 -8.14 3.93
CA LEU A 60 -11.37 -7.66 3.68
C LEU A 60 -12.43 -8.48 4.45
N LYS A 61 -12.39 -9.81 4.35
CA LYS A 61 -13.44 -10.68 4.91
C LYS A 61 -13.51 -10.62 6.43
N ASN A 62 -12.34 -10.58 7.10
CA ASN A 62 -12.26 -10.59 8.56
C ASN A 62 -12.69 -9.24 9.17
N GLN A 63 -12.81 -8.21 8.34
CA GLN A 63 -13.20 -6.87 8.73
C GLN A 63 -14.54 -6.46 8.09
N HIS A 64 -15.23 -7.41 7.43
CA HIS A 64 -16.52 -7.24 6.76
C HIS A 64 -16.59 -5.96 5.90
N THR A 65 -15.54 -5.71 5.12
CA THR A 65 -15.35 -4.46 4.38
C THR A 65 -14.91 -4.71 2.94
N PHE A 66 -15.19 -3.74 2.08
CA PHE A 66 -14.70 -3.67 0.70
C PHE A 66 -13.68 -2.55 0.47
N LEU A 67 -13.40 -1.76 1.51
CA LEU A 67 -12.48 -0.63 1.47
C LEU A 67 -11.45 -0.74 2.60
N LEU A 68 -10.35 -0.03 2.44
CA LEU A 68 -9.37 0.16 3.52
C LEU A 68 -9.44 1.59 4.04
N THR A 69 -9.44 1.75 5.36
CA THR A 69 -9.42 3.05 6.05
C THR A 69 -8.88 2.90 7.46
N LYS A 70 -8.75 4.02 8.18
CA LYS A 70 -8.33 4.07 9.58
C LYS A 70 -9.12 3.08 10.43
N GLY A 71 -8.40 2.36 11.30
CA GLY A 71 -8.97 1.32 12.16
C GLY A 71 -8.83 -0.08 11.57
N HIS A 72 -8.59 -0.21 10.27
CA HIS A 72 -8.33 -1.52 9.67
C HIS A 72 -6.90 -2.01 9.91
N VAL A 73 -6.75 -3.33 9.94
CA VAL A 73 -5.47 -4.05 9.94
C VAL A 73 -5.21 -4.69 8.58
N LEU A 74 -3.95 -4.75 8.17
CA LEU A 74 -3.50 -5.40 6.94
C LEU A 74 -2.92 -6.77 7.30
N LEU A 75 -3.58 -7.83 6.84
CA LEU A 75 -3.28 -9.19 7.26
C LEU A 75 -2.35 -9.90 6.27
N SER A 76 -1.50 -10.76 6.82
CA SER A 76 -0.79 -11.78 6.05
C SER A 76 -1.70 -12.99 5.75
N ASP A 77 -1.34 -13.80 4.77
CA ASP A 77 -1.95 -15.12 4.52
C ASP A 77 -1.71 -16.17 5.63
N MET A 78 -0.84 -15.87 6.61
CA MET A 78 -0.64 -16.67 7.82
C MET A 78 -1.39 -16.12 9.05
N GLY A 79 -2.34 -15.19 8.86
CA GLY A 79 -3.21 -14.68 9.93
C GLY A 79 -2.51 -13.80 10.97
N ARG A 80 -1.43 -13.11 10.59
CA ARG A 80 -0.70 -12.09 11.37
C ARG A 80 -0.96 -10.70 10.81
N VAL A 81 -0.63 -9.68 11.59
CA VAL A 81 -0.80 -8.27 11.22
C VAL A 81 0.52 -7.73 10.69
N PHE A 82 0.58 -7.36 9.41
CA PHE A 82 1.72 -6.61 8.87
C PHE A 82 1.70 -5.18 9.38
N ALA A 83 0.57 -4.49 9.18
CA ALA A 83 0.42 -3.11 9.58
C ALA A 83 -1.03 -2.75 9.95
N SER A 84 -1.16 -1.68 10.73
CA SER A 84 -2.42 -1.07 11.15
C SER A 84 -2.57 0.31 10.51
N ILE A 85 -3.74 0.64 9.97
CA ILE A 85 -4.04 1.97 9.43
C ILE A 85 -4.45 2.88 10.59
N VAL A 86 -3.52 3.67 11.11
CA VAL A 86 -3.71 4.46 12.35
C VAL A 86 -4.19 5.90 12.08
N ARG A 87 -4.03 6.38 10.85
CA ARG A 87 -4.58 7.65 10.33
C ARG A 87 -4.90 7.46 8.86
N ASP A 88 -6.00 8.06 8.43
CA ASP A 88 -6.42 8.17 7.04
C ASP A 88 -7.27 9.45 6.93
N ASP A 89 -6.90 10.34 6.02
CA ASP A 89 -7.61 11.60 5.78
C ASP A 89 -8.69 11.48 4.68
N LEU A 90 -8.74 10.36 3.94
CA LEU A 90 -9.61 10.14 2.79
C LEU A 90 -10.79 9.19 3.05
N GLY A 91 -10.66 8.31 4.04
CA GLY A 91 -11.72 7.36 4.42
C GLY A 91 -11.90 6.17 3.48
N TRP A 92 -11.06 6.03 2.44
CA TRP A 92 -11.16 4.95 1.47
C TRP A 92 -9.86 4.76 0.67
N HIS A 93 -9.40 3.51 0.59
CA HIS A 93 -8.36 3.07 -0.33
C HIS A 93 -8.76 1.76 -1.02
N ASP A 94 -8.37 1.63 -2.29
CA ASP A 94 -8.59 0.44 -3.11
C ASP A 94 -7.59 -0.68 -2.76
N THR A 95 -8.04 -1.92 -2.87
CA THR A 95 -7.17 -3.10 -2.87
C THR A 95 -7.68 -4.20 -3.79
N VAL A 96 -8.67 -3.91 -4.64
CA VAL A 96 -9.38 -4.91 -5.45
C VAL A 96 -9.12 -4.76 -6.94
N ALA A 97 -8.65 -3.61 -7.41
CA ALA A 97 -8.45 -3.35 -8.84
C ALA A 97 -7.07 -3.79 -9.39
N GLY A 98 -6.16 -4.23 -8.53
CA GLY A 98 -4.83 -4.68 -8.92
C GLY A 98 -3.93 -3.55 -9.40
N THR A 99 -3.03 -3.85 -10.35
CA THR A 99 -2.06 -2.88 -10.88
C THR A 99 -2.05 -2.86 -12.40
N CYS A 100 -1.58 -1.75 -13.00
CA CYS A 100 -1.46 -1.63 -14.44
C CYS A 100 -0.28 -2.46 -14.98
N ASN A 101 -0.45 -3.03 -16.17
CA ASN A 101 0.62 -3.69 -16.94
C ASN A 101 0.99 -2.86 -18.18
N ALA A 102 1.99 -3.32 -18.94
CA ALA A 102 2.48 -2.62 -20.13
C ALA A 102 1.38 -2.40 -21.18
N ASP A 103 0.58 -3.43 -21.47
CA ASP A 103 -0.47 -3.37 -22.49
C ASP A 103 -1.57 -2.36 -22.11
N LEU A 104 -1.97 -2.31 -20.83
CA LEU A 104 -2.95 -1.34 -20.34
C LEU A 104 -2.42 0.08 -20.45
N VAL A 105 -1.16 0.29 -20.06
CA VAL A 105 -0.50 1.61 -20.15
C VAL A 105 -0.40 2.07 -21.60
N GLU A 106 0.06 1.21 -22.51
CA GLU A 106 0.20 1.53 -23.93
C GLU A 106 -1.17 1.81 -24.58
N LYS A 107 -2.19 1.00 -24.27
CA LYS A 107 -3.55 1.21 -24.78
C LYS A 107 -4.16 2.55 -24.32
N ARG A 108 -3.88 2.97 -23.08
CA ARG A 108 -4.52 4.17 -22.51
C ARG A 108 -3.74 5.46 -22.78
N TRP A 109 -2.43 5.43 -22.61
CA TRP A 109 -1.58 6.63 -22.66
C TRP A 109 -0.55 6.59 -23.78
N GLY A 110 -0.57 5.55 -24.61
CA GLY A 110 0.41 5.36 -25.66
C GLY A 110 1.77 4.88 -25.13
N LYS A 111 2.61 4.45 -26.06
CA LYS A 111 3.98 4.04 -25.78
C LYS A 111 4.87 5.26 -25.68
N LYS A 112 5.68 5.32 -24.61
CA LYS A 112 6.77 6.28 -24.44
C LYS A 112 7.94 5.56 -23.82
N THR A 113 9.02 5.40 -24.58
CA THR A 113 10.17 4.55 -24.21
C THR A 113 11.21 5.31 -23.39
N TYR A 114 12.09 4.58 -22.71
CA TYR A 114 13.20 5.18 -21.97
C TYR A 114 14.17 5.93 -22.90
N GLN A 115 14.41 5.42 -24.11
CA GLN A 115 15.28 6.07 -25.10
C GLN A 115 14.76 7.45 -25.53
N GLU A 116 13.44 7.64 -25.55
CA GLU A 116 12.80 8.89 -25.94
C GLU A 116 12.66 9.89 -24.77
N ALA A 117 12.43 9.39 -23.56
CA ALA A 117 11.96 10.21 -22.45
C ALA A 117 12.79 10.08 -21.15
N HIS A 118 13.85 9.28 -21.16
CA HIS A 118 14.65 8.94 -19.97
C HIS A 118 13.74 8.54 -18.81
N ASN A 119 13.86 9.18 -17.64
CA ASN A 119 13.06 8.87 -16.45
C ASN A 119 11.58 9.23 -16.57
N HIS A 120 11.16 9.94 -17.62
CA HIS A 120 9.77 10.35 -17.88
C HIS A 120 9.04 9.44 -18.86
N TYR A 121 9.57 8.24 -19.12
CA TYR A 121 8.91 7.21 -19.92
C TYR A 121 7.69 6.62 -19.18
N HIS A 122 6.77 6.02 -19.92
CA HIS A 122 5.56 5.44 -19.32
C HIS A 122 5.90 4.11 -18.65
N ARG A 123 5.97 4.13 -17.32
CA ARG A 123 6.12 2.91 -16.50
C ARG A 123 4.78 2.26 -16.23
N ASN A 124 4.78 0.96 -15.93
CA ASN A 124 3.63 0.23 -15.43
C ASN A 124 3.93 -0.39 -14.06
N GLY A 125 2.88 -0.63 -13.28
CA GLY A 125 3.00 -1.09 -11.92
C GLY A 125 3.45 -2.54 -11.81
N PHE A 126 3.01 -3.41 -12.73
CA PHE A 126 3.44 -4.82 -12.78
C PHE A 126 4.97 -4.96 -12.91
N ASN A 127 5.58 -4.31 -13.90
CA ASN A 127 7.03 -4.34 -14.08
C ASN A 127 7.76 -3.64 -12.93
N SER A 128 7.17 -2.57 -12.39
CA SER A 128 7.72 -1.86 -11.24
C SER A 128 7.80 -2.74 -9.99
N PHE A 129 6.76 -3.53 -9.71
CA PHE A 129 6.80 -4.53 -8.65
C PHE A 129 7.85 -5.60 -8.91
N LEU A 130 7.93 -6.14 -10.13
CA LEU A 130 8.94 -7.16 -10.44
C LEU A 130 10.38 -6.67 -10.24
N ASN A 131 10.67 -5.43 -10.64
CA ASN A 131 12.00 -4.83 -10.46
C ASN A 131 12.38 -4.75 -8.98
N GLU A 132 11.45 -4.32 -8.13
CA GLU A 132 11.71 -4.15 -6.70
C GLU A 132 11.69 -5.49 -5.95
N LEU A 133 10.81 -6.42 -6.31
CA LEU A 133 10.80 -7.78 -5.77
C LEU A 133 12.12 -8.52 -6.03
N ALA A 134 12.74 -8.31 -7.19
CA ALA A 134 14.02 -8.94 -7.54
C ALA A 134 15.14 -8.58 -6.55
N LYS A 135 15.09 -7.41 -5.90
CA LYS A 135 16.07 -7.00 -4.86
C LYS A 135 16.03 -7.90 -3.61
N TYR A 136 14.94 -8.66 -3.43
CA TYR A 136 14.74 -9.59 -2.32
C TYR A 136 14.74 -11.06 -2.77
N GLY A 137 15.18 -11.35 -4.00
CA GLY A 137 15.14 -12.71 -4.56
C GLY A 137 13.74 -13.20 -4.90
N LEU A 138 12.76 -12.30 -4.99
CA LEU A 138 11.38 -12.60 -5.36
C LEU A 138 11.12 -12.28 -6.84
N GLY A 139 10.07 -12.86 -7.40
CA GLY A 139 9.72 -12.67 -8.80
C GLY A 139 8.24 -12.83 -9.09
N LYS A 140 7.92 -13.17 -10.35
CA LYS A 140 6.54 -13.18 -10.86
C LYS A 140 5.58 -14.09 -10.08
N LYS A 141 6.07 -15.23 -9.57
CA LYS A 141 5.27 -16.15 -8.74
C LYS A 141 4.86 -15.57 -7.38
N ASP A 142 5.59 -14.54 -6.94
CA ASP A 142 5.45 -13.93 -5.62
C ASP A 142 4.50 -12.73 -5.65
N LEU A 143 4.11 -12.26 -6.84
CA LEU A 143 3.06 -11.25 -7.00
C LEU A 143 1.73 -11.75 -6.42
N THR A 144 1.07 -10.86 -5.69
CA THR A 144 -0.23 -11.08 -5.04
C THR A 144 -1.14 -9.87 -5.31
N ALA A 145 -2.37 -9.89 -4.80
CA ALA A 145 -3.23 -8.73 -4.80
C ALA A 145 -2.53 -7.57 -4.05
N ASN A 146 -2.50 -6.39 -4.66
CA ASN A 146 -1.84 -5.21 -4.10
C ASN A 146 -2.85 -4.24 -3.49
N LEU A 147 -2.32 -3.39 -2.61
CA LEU A 147 -2.98 -2.19 -2.10
C LEU A 147 -2.80 -1.06 -3.12
N ASN A 148 -3.76 -0.14 -3.20
CA ASN A 148 -3.68 1.10 -3.98
C ASN A 148 -4.07 2.29 -3.09
N TRP A 149 -3.08 2.86 -2.38
CA TRP A 149 -3.30 4.02 -1.53
C TRP A 149 -3.71 5.25 -2.37
N PHE A 150 -4.52 6.11 -1.75
CA PHE A 150 -5.12 7.32 -2.34
C PHE A 150 -6.10 7.10 -3.50
N SER A 151 -6.25 5.87 -4.00
CA SER A 151 -7.23 5.51 -5.03
C SER A 151 -8.52 4.97 -4.41
N LYS A 152 -9.65 5.25 -5.06
CA LYS A 152 -10.97 4.71 -4.69
C LYS A 152 -11.65 4.09 -5.89
N VAL A 153 -12.16 2.88 -5.68
CA VAL A 153 -13.03 2.16 -6.62
C VAL A 153 -14.37 1.91 -5.94
N LYS A 154 -15.46 2.27 -6.63
CA LYS A 154 -16.83 2.01 -6.19
C LYS A 154 -17.43 0.92 -7.07
N THR A 155 -18.41 0.21 -6.52
CA THR A 155 -19.28 -0.71 -7.27
C THR A 155 -20.69 -0.14 -7.35
N ASP A 156 -21.37 -0.38 -8.47
CA ASP A 156 -22.83 -0.21 -8.56
C ASP A 156 -23.56 -1.52 -8.18
N ASP A 157 -24.89 -1.50 -8.23
CA ASP A 157 -25.73 -2.65 -7.87
C ASP A 157 -25.59 -3.84 -8.84
N ASP A 158 -25.07 -3.59 -10.04
CA ASP A 158 -24.77 -4.62 -11.05
C ASP A 158 -23.35 -5.21 -10.89
N GLY A 159 -22.57 -4.68 -9.95
CA GLY A 159 -21.19 -5.10 -9.68
C GLY A 159 -20.15 -4.48 -10.62
N ASN A 160 -20.52 -3.49 -11.43
CA ASN A 160 -19.55 -2.76 -12.25
C ASN A 160 -18.66 -1.91 -11.34
N MET A 161 -17.35 -1.97 -11.58
CA MET A 161 -16.39 -1.16 -10.85
C MET A 161 -16.11 0.15 -11.59
N ALA A 162 -16.07 1.26 -10.87
CA ALA A 162 -15.72 2.58 -11.39
C ALA A 162 -14.69 3.28 -10.49
N PHE A 163 -13.68 3.89 -11.11
CA PHE A 163 -12.72 4.74 -10.41
C PHE A 163 -13.39 6.06 -9.99
N ALA A 164 -13.20 6.47 -8.73
CA ALA A 164 -13.72 7.73 -8.24
C ALA A 164 -12.68 8.85 -8.45
N GLU A 165 -12.89 9.65 -9.49
CA GLU A 165 -12.08 10.84 -9.76
C GLU A 165 -12.17 11.88 -8.63
N GLY A 166 -11.09 12.64 -8.43
CA GLY A 166 -11.04 13.70 -7.41
C GLY A 166 -11.09 13.20 -5.96
N HIS A 167 -10.93 11.90 -5.71
CA HIS A 167 -10.96 11.33 -4.35
C HIS A 167 -9.83 11.83 -3.46
N SER A 168 -8.59 11.87 -3.97
CA SER A 168 -7.43 12.33 -3.22
C SER A 168 -7.11 13.80 -3.51
N HIS A 169 -6.86 14.57 -2.45
CA HIS A 169 -6.45 15.98 -2.52
C HIS A 169 -5.01 16.17 -2.05
N ALA A 170 -4.39 17.30 -2.44
CA ALA A 170 -3.04 17.64 -1.99
C ALA A 170 -2.94 17.64 -0.45
N GLY A 171 -1.86 17.05 0.06
CA GLY A 171 -1.60 16.87 1.49
C GLY A 171 -2.37 15.73 2.15
N ALA A 172 -3.22 14.99 1.43
CA ALA A 172 -3.92 13.83 1.99
C ALA A 172 -2.91 12.81 2.53
N THR A 173 -3.12 12.37 3.76
CA THR A 173 -2.16 11.55 4.51
C THR A 173 -2.78 10.22 4.95
N VAL A 174 -1.98 9.14 4.85
CA VAL A 174 -2.27 7.85 5.50
C VAL A 174 -1.06 7.40 6.32
N ASP A 175 -1.29 6.92 7.55
CA ASP A 175 -0.25 6.43 8.45
C ASP A 175 -0.42 4.91 8.69
N LEU A 176 0.61 4.14 8.38
CA LEU A 176 0.67 2.69 8.57
C LEU A 176 1.63 2.36 9.70
N ARG A 177 1.12 1.85 10.83
CA ARG A 177 1.96 1.35 11.93
C ARG A 177 2.29 -0.12 11.69
N PHE A 178 3.56 -0.45 11.59
CA PHE A 178 4.01 -1.83 11.36
C PHE A 178 4.07 -2.63 12.65
N GLU A 179 3.34 -3.76 12.67
CA GLU A 179 3.20 -4.64 13.84
C GLU A 179 4.18 -5.82 13.79
N MET A 180 4.83 -6.01 12.65
CA MET A 180 5.98 -6.89 12.44
C MET A 180 6.94 -6.27 11.42
N ASP A 181 8.18 -6.77 11.38
CA ASP A 181 9.13 -6.39 10.34
C ASP A 181 8.56 -6.80 8.97
N THR A 182 8.62 -5.88 8.00
CA THR A 182 7.92 -6.05 6.73
C THR A 182 8.76 -5.50 5.59
N ILE A 183 8.97 -6.31 4.55
CA ILE A 183 9.42 -5.81 3.25
C ILE A 183 8.24 -5.08 2.63
N VAL A 184 8.40 -3.79 2.38
CA VAL A 184 7.45 -2.97 1.63
C VAL A 184 7.99 -2.77 0.24
N VAL A 185 7.19 -3.13 -0.76
CA VAL A 185 7.46 -2.87 -2.17
C VAL A 185 6.36 -1.97 -2.71
N LEU A 186 6.72 -0.85 -3.33
CA LEU A 186 5.73 0.12 -3.80
C LEU A 186 6.07 0.77 -5.14
N HIS A 187 5.05 1.31 -5.80
CA HIS A 187 5.20 2.14 -7.00
C HIS A 187 4.20 3.30 -7.00
N THR A 188 4.56 4.38 -7.70
CA THR A 188 3.71 5.55 -7.96
C THR A 188 3.15 5.54 -9.40
N CYS A 189 3.13 4.39 -10.07
CA CYS A 189 2.48 4.23 -11.37
C CYS A 189 0.95 4.45 -11.27
N PRO A 190 0.30 4.88 -12.37
CA PRO A 190 -1.13 5.10 -12.43
C PRO A 190 -1.95 3.88 -12.00
N HIS A 191 -3.08 4.15 -11.34
CA HIS A 191 -4.08 3.13 -11.04
C HIS A 191 -4.62 2.51 -12.37
N PRO A 192 -4.85 1.19 -12.46
CA PRO A 192 -5.30 0.52 -13.70
C PRO A 192 -6.64 1.04 -14.23
N MET A 193 -7.46 1.67 -13.40
CA MET A 193 -8.76 2.25 -13.79
C MET A 193 -8.75 3.79 -13.88
N ASN A 194 -7.61 4.46 -13.73
CA ASN A 194 -7.55 5.92 -13.82
C ASN A 194 -7.97 6.41 -15.23
N PRO A 195 -8.97 7.31 -15.35
CA PRO A 195 -9.52 7.74 -16.64
C PRO A 195 -8.78 8.92 -17.28
N ALA A 196 -7.69 9.42 -16.68
CA ALA A 196 -6.95 10.57 -17.18
C ALA A 196 -6.51 10.38 -18.64
N ILE A 197 -6.62 11.46 -19.42
CA ILE A 197 -6.23 11.51 -20.84
C ILE A 197 -4.71 11.36 -20.97
N ASP A 198 -3.95 12.09 -20.16
CA ASP A 198 -2.49 12.02 -20.10
C ASP A 198 -2.03 11.07 -19.00
N TYR A 199 -0.82 10.50 -19.14
CA TYR A 199 -0.22 9.64 -18.11
C TYR A 199 -0.06 10.42 -16.80
N PRO A 200 -0.79 10.08 -15.72
CA PRO A 200 -0.71 10.84 -14.49
C PRO A 200 0.63 10.55 -13.79
N SER A 201 1.29 11.62 -13.34
CA SER A 201 2.58 11.55 -12.67
C SER A 201 2.57 12.46 -11.45
N HIS A 202 2.18 11.87 -10.31
CA HIS A 202 2.05 12.58 -9.03
C HIS A 202 3.09 12.02 -8.04
N PRO A 203 3.87 12.88 -7.37
CA PRO A 203 4.89 12.45 -6.44
C PRO A 203 4.30 12.06 -5.09
N LEU A 204 4.95 11.10 -4.43
CA LEU A 204 4.62 10.62 -3.10
C LEU A 204 5.70 11.09 -2.13
N ARG A 205 5.34 11.85 -1.10
CA ARG A 205 6.24 12.02 0.06
C ARG A 205 6.01 10.87 1.02
N TYR A 206 7.10 10.30 1.53
CA TYR A 206 7.04 9.29 2.58
C TYR A 206 7.90 9.69 3.77
N GLN A 207 7.42 9.37 4.95
CA GLN A 207 8.09 9.69 6.20
C GLN A 207 8.09 8.47 7.12
N LEU A 208 9.16 8.31 7.89
CA LEU A 208 9.28 7.26 8.91
C LEU A 208 9.26 7.88 10.30
N PHE A 209 8.48 7.30 11.20
CA PHE A 209 8.40 7.72 12.60
C PHE A 209 8.55 6.54 13.53
N LYS A 210 8.92 6.81 14.78
CA LYS A 210 8.76 5.84 15.86
C LYS A 210 7.27 5.76 16.24
N ALA A 211 6.72 4.56 16.31
CA ALA A 211 5.34 4.34 16.71
C ALA A 211 5.20 4.32 18.24
N ALA A 212 4.11 4.87 18.76
CA ALA A 212 3.72 4.59 20.13
C ALA A 212 3.38 3.08 20.28
N PRO A 213 3.69 2.46 21.43
CA PRO A 213 3.34 1.07 21.69
C PRO A 213 1.85 0.79 21.52
N VAL A 214 1.52 -0.40 21.01
CA VAL A 214 0.15 -0.90 20.97
C VAL A 214 -0.31 -1.19 22.40
N ASN A 215 -1.49 -0.72 22.76
CA ASN A 215 -2.13 -1.02 24.03
C ASN A 215 -3.42 -1.83 23.81
N ASP A 216 -4.04 -2.29 24.89
CA ASP A 216 -5.24 -3.14 24.80
C ASP A 216 -6.49 -2.41 24.31
N ALA A 217 -6.51 -1.08 24.38
CA ALA A 217 -7.58 -0.24 23.86
C ALA A 217 -7.30 0.26 22.43
N ASP A 218 -6.27 -0.25 21.75
CA ASP A 218 -5.92 0.19 20.41
C ASP A 218 -7.09 -0.08 19.43
N PRO A 219 -7.59 0.94 18.70
CA PRO A 219 -8.75 0.78 17.82
C PRO A 219 -8.54 -0.24 16.70
N CYS A 220 -7.30 -0.41 16.21
CA CYS A 220 -7.01 -1.41 15.19
C CYS A 220 -6.98 -2.82 15.78
N LYS A 221 -6.55 -2.97 17.03
CA LYS A 221 -6.55 -4.26 17.76
C LYS A 221 -7.96 -4.71 18.15
N THR A 222 -8.79 -3.76 18.54
CA THR A 222 -10.14 -4.00 19.07
C THR A 222 -11.25 -3.87 18.02
N SER A 223 -10.89 -3.64 16.75
CA SER A 223 -11.84 -3.47 15.63
C SER A 223 -12.72 -4.70 15.40
N SER A 224 -12.19 -5.90 15.64
CA SER A 224 -12.95 -7.16 15.60
C SER A 224 -12.27 -8.26 16.43
N PRO A 225 -13.00 -9.33 16.79
CA PRO A 225 -12.39 -10.53 17.38
C PRO A 225 -11.29 -11.14 16.50
N GLU A 226 -11.45 -11.08 15.18
CA GLU A 226 -10.47 -11.55 14.19
C GLU A 226 -9.19 -10.73 14.26
N ALA A 227 -9.29 -9.40 14.35
CA ALA A 227 -8.15 -8.52 14.51
C ALA A 227 -7.42 -8.80 15.83
N THR A 228 -8.16 -8.96 16.94
CA THR A 228 -7.58 -9.32 18.24
C THR A 228 -6.78 -10.63 18.17
N ARG A 229 -7.32 -11.67 17.50
CA ARG A 229 -6.61 -12.94 17.28
C ARG A 229 -5.38 -12.76 16.39
N ALA A 230 -5.46 -11.96 15.33
CA ALA A 230 -4.31 -11.69 14.47
C ALA A 230 -3.17 -10.99 15.23
N PHE A 231 -3.50 -10.05 16.13
CA PHE A 231 -2.50 -9.46 17.04
C PHE A 231 -1.89 -10.49 18.00
N ALA A 232 -2.68 -11.43 18.52
CA ALA A 232 -2.16 -12.51 19.35
C ALA A 232 -1.21 -13.44 18.57
N ASN A 233 -1.57 -13.81 17.33
CA ASN A 233 -0.70 -14.59 16.44
C ASN A 233 0.60 -13.86 16.13
N THR A 234 0.52 -12.54 15.91
CA THR A 234 1.68 -11.68 15.66
C THR A 234 2.58 -11.63 16.91
N ALA A 235 1.99 -11.48 18.11
CA ALA A 235 2.75 -11.52 19.36
C ALA A 235 3.44 -12.88 19.56
N LEU A 236 2.76 -13.98 19.27
CA LEU A 236 3.34 -15.32 19.35
C LEU A 236 4.52 -15.50 18.38
N TYR A 237 4.40 -15.01 17.14
CA TYR A 237 5.49 -15.02 16.16
C TYR A 237 6.76 -14.37 16.71
N HIS A 238 6.64 -13.21 17.37
CA HIS A 238 7.78 -12.50 17.97
C HIS A 238 8.38 -13.20 19.20
N LEU A 239 7.65 -14.10 19.86
CA LEU A 239 8.20 -14.89 20.98
C LEU A 239 8.99 -16.11 20.51
N MET A 240 8.81 -16.52 19.25
CA MET A 240 9.46 -17.69 18.66
C MET A 240 10.70 -17.35 17.82
N GLN A 241 11.09 -16.07 17.77
CA GLN A 241 12.31 -15.57 17.13
C GLN A 241 13.52 -15.63 18.06
#